data_AF-A0A3C2BST3-F1
#
_entry.id   AF-A0A3C2BST3-F1
#
_cell.length_a   1.000
_cell.length_b   1.000
_cell.length_c   1.000
_cell.angle_alpha   90.00
_cell.angle_beta   90.00
_cell.angle_gamma   90.00
#
_symmetry.space_group_name_H-M   'P 1'
#
loop_
_entity.id
_entity.type
_entity.pdbx_description
1 polymer ?
#
loop_
_entity_poly.entity_id
_entity_poly.type
_entity_poly.pdbx_seq_one_letter_code
_entity_poly.pdbx_strand_id
1 'polypeptide(L)' 'MNADKRACSLGVDSQYVELAVEVFAMLADATRVRIILALREGEMAVGALA' A
#
# COMPACT_ATOMS: atom_id res chain seq x y z
N MET A 1 -22.90 23.81 9.01
CA MET A 1 -21.95 22.97 8.26
C MET A 1 -22.58 21.60 8.08
N ASN A 2 -23.06 21.28 6.88
CA ASN A 2 -23.56 19.94 6.57
C ASN A 2 -22.36 19.08 6.19
N ALA A 3 -21.95 18.18 7.08
CA ALA A 3 -20.96 17.15 6.80
C ALA A 3 -21.56 16.21 5.74
N ASP A 4 -21.20 16.49 4.50
CA ASP A 4 -21.53 15.73 3.32
C ASP A 4 -21.08 14.28 3.58
N LYS A 5 -22.02 13.41 3.98
CA LYS A 5 -21.88 11.95 3.92
C LYS A 5 -21.87 11.60 2.44
N ARG A 6 -20.83 12.02 1.72
CA ARG A 6 -20.43 11.32 0.51
C ARG A 6 -20.07 9.95 1.02
N ALA A 7 -20.99 9.01 0.88
CA ALA A 7 -20.60 7.63 0.76
C ALA A 7 -19.56 7.64 -0.37
N CYS A 8 -18.28 7.75 -0.02
CA CYS A 8 -17.20 7.32 -0.88
C CYS A 8 -17.59 5.88 -1.19
N SER A 9 -18.16 5.68 -2.38
CA SER A 9 -18.54 4.35 -2.81
C SER A 9 -17.24 3.58 -2.90
N LEU A 10 -16.94 2.78 -1.88
CA LEU A 10 -15.92 1.74 -1.92
C LEU A 10 -16.43 0.55 -2.76
N GLY A 11 -17.21 0.86 -3.81
CA GLY A 11 -17.74 -0.11 -4.75
C GLY A 11 -16.69 -0.50 -5.77
N VAL A 12 -17.00 -1.52 -6.57
CA VAL A 12 -16.08 -2.07 -7.58
C VAL A 12 -15.73 -1.09 -8.70
N ASP A 13 -16.53 -0.03 -8.89
CA ASP A 13 -16.29 1.03 -9.87
C ASP A 13 -15.53 2.23 -9.27
N SER A 14 -14.99 2.09 -8.06
CA SER A 14 -14.28 3.15 -7.35
C SER A 14 -12.83 3.29 -7.81
N GLN A 15 -12.32 4.52 -7.82
CA GLN A 15 -10.89 4.82 -8.02
C GLN A 15 -9.95 4.06 -7.06
N TYR A 16 -10.46 3.61 -5.90
CA TYR A 16 -9.68 2.81 -4.96
C TYR A 16 -9.32 1.43 -5.51
N VAL A 17 -10.04 0.92 -6.51
CA VAL A 17 -9.72 -0.35 -7.17
C VAL A 17 -8.43 -0.20 -7.98
N GLU A 18 -8.32 0.85 -8.79
CA GLU A 18 -7.10 1.13 -9.56
C GLU A 18 -5.91 1.39 -8.63
N LEU A 19 -6.11 2.19 -7.59
CA LEU A 19 -5.08 2.42 -6.58
C LEU A 19 -4.66 1.11 -5.87
N ALA A 20 -5.62 0.26 -5.51
CA ALA A 20 -5.31 -1.02 -4.88
C ALA A 20 -4.51 -1.92 -5.83
N VAL A 21 -4.85 -1.96 -7.12
CA VAL A 21 -4.08 -2.71 -8.13
C VAL A 21 -2.64 -2.21 -8.20
N GLU A 22 -2.42 -0.90 -8.20
CA GLU A 22 -1.07 -0.32 -8.19
C GLU A 22 -0.30 -0.70 -6.93
N VAL A 23 -0.90 -0.59 -5.75
CA VAL A 23 -0.28 -0.99 -4.48
C VAL A 23 0.06 -2.49 -4.49
N PHE A 24 -0.87 -3.35 -4.92
CA PHE A 24 -0.61 -4.78 -5.00
C PHE A 24 0.47 -5.10 -6.02
N ALA A 25 0.51 -4.43 -7.18
CA ALA A 25 1.59 -4.58 -8.15
C ALA A 25 2.96 -4.12 -7.58
N MET A 26 2.97 -3.06 -6.77
CA MET A 26 4.14 -2.61 -6.01
C MET A 26 4.59 -3.65 -4.95
N LEU A 27 3.69 -4.50 -4.47
CA LEU A 27 3.97 -5.52 -3.45
C LEU A 27 4.11 -6.96 -4.01
N ALA A 28 3.80 -7.20 -5.28
CA ALA A 28 3.78 -8.54 -5.89
C ALA A 28 5.18 -9.12 -6.21
N ASP A 29 6.17 -8.89 -5.36
CA ASP A 29 7.51 -9.46 -5.47
C ASP A 29 8.04 -9.82 -4.08
N ALA A 30 8.61 -11.01 -3.95
CA ALA A 30 9.06 -11.54 -2.67
C ALA A 30 10.18 -10.70 -2.05
N THR A 31 11.06 -10.09 -2.85
CA THR A 31 12.16 -9.27 -2.35
C THR A 31 11.64 -7.96 -1.76
N ARG A 32 10.73 -7.26 -2.46
CA ARG A 32 10.05 -6.06 -1.93
C ARG A 32 9.30 -6.34 -0.63
N VAL A 33 8.59 -7.47 -0.55
CA VAL A 33 7.87 -7.87 0.69
C VAL A 33 8.85 -8.15 1.83
N ARG A 34 9.97 -8.84 1.57
CA ARG A 34 11.01 -9.06 2.60
C ARG A 34 11.60 -7.76 3.13
N ILE A 35 11.86 -6.78 2.26
CA ILE A 35 12.36 -5.46 2.68
C ILE A 35 11.38 -4.78 3.63
N ILE A 36 10.08 -4.77 3.30
CA ILE A 36 9.04 -4.18 4.15
C ILE A 36 9.01 -4.86 5.52
N LEU A 37 9.12 -6.20 5.55
CA LEU A 37 9.15 -6.95 6.81
C LEU A 37 10.43 -6.68 7.61
N ALA A 38 11.58 -6.50 6.97
CA ALA A 38 12.82 -6.14 7.66
C ALA A 38 12.72 -4.75 8.31
N LEU A 39 12.15 -3.78 7.58
CA LEU A 39 11.95 -2.41 8.07
C LEU A 39 10.89 -2.28 9.17
N ARG A 40 10.08 -3.32 9.42
CA ARG A 40 9.15 -3.37 10.56
C ARG A 40 9.88 -3.31 11.90
N GLU A 41 11.09 -3.85 11.97
CA GLU A 41 11.89 -3.90 13.20
C GLU A 41 12.67 -2.60 13.46
N GLY A 42 12.65 -1.65 12.50
CA GLY A 42 13.28 -0.34 12.61
C GLY A 42 13.91 0.14 11.31
N GLU A 43 14.49 1.33 11.34
CA GLU A 43 15.27 1.84 10.21
C GLU A 43 16.55 1.03 10.01
N MET A 44 16.89 0.76 8.75
CA MET A 44 18.06 -0.03 8.39
C MET A 44 18.84 0.66 7.27
N ALA A 45 20.16 0.52 7.31
CA ALA A 45 21.01 0.92 6.18
C ALA A 45 20.72 0.03 4.96
N VAL A 46 20.82 0.60 3.75
CA VAL A 46 20.53 -0.13 2.50
C VAL A 46 21.42 -1.38 2.34
N GLY A 47 22.68 -1.31 2.77
CA GLY A 47 23.60 -2.46 2.74
C GLY A 47 23.19 -3.61 3.66
N ALA A 48 22.32 -3.38 4.64
CA ALA A 48 21.77 -4.43 5.49
C ALA A 48 20.49 -5.07 4.92
N LEU A 49 19.95 -4.53 3.82
CA LEU A 49 18.77 -5.04 3.10
C LEU A 49 19.14 -5.84 1.84
N ALA A 50 20.43 -5.92 1.50
CA ALA A 50 20.97 -6.53 0.27
C ALA A 50 21.56 -7.92 0.51
#